data_AF-A0A075N1E7-F1
#
_entry.id   AF-A0A075N1E7-F1
#
_cell.length_a   1.000
_cell.length_b   1.000
_cell.length_c   1.000
_cell.angle_alpha   90.00
_cell.angle_beta   90.00
_cell.angle_gamma   90.00
#
_symmetry.space_group_name_H-M   'P 1'
#
loop_
_entity.id
_entity.type
_entity.pdbx_description
1 polymer ?
#
loop_
_entity_poly.entity_id
_entity_poly.type
_entity_poly.pdbx_seq_one_letter_code
_entity_poly.pdbx_strand_id
1 'polypeptide(L)'
;MPNVALDRVYYMRIVLGIIAGTIAGFAIAPGTDQGTAVGMALGIAIAFFLISVVIGRMFAKGQPKEVQKKAGYDGIVPFIFMNILAMVIVYTALHQGSILK
;
A
#
# COMPACT_ATOMS: atom_id res chain seq x y z
N MET A 1 24.60 -10.75 -5.48
CA MET A 1 24.48 -9.36 -5.99
C MET A 1 23.04 -8.92 -5.82
N PRO A 2 22.76 -7.73 -5.24
CA PRO A 2 21.39 -7.21 -5.16
C PRO A 2 20.82 -7.04 -6.57
N ASN A 3 19.55 -7.40 -6.76
CA ASN A 3 18.91 -7.34 -8.05
C ASN A 3 18.20 -5.99 -8.19
N VAL A 4 18.72 -5.13 -9.07
CA VAL A 4 18.19 -3.77 -9.30
C VAL A 4 16.69 -3.76 -9.62
N ALA A 5 16.16 -4.80 -10.27
CA ALA A 5 14.73 -4.89 -10.55
C ALA A 5 13.91 -5.13 -9.26
N LEU A 6 14.39 -5.97 -8.35
CA LEU A 6 13.73 -6.23 -7.06
C LEU A 6 13.82 -5.00 -6.14
N ASP A 7 14.95 -4.30 -6.13
CA ASP A 7 15.08 -3.05 -5.39
C ASP A 7 14.04 -2.01 -5.86
N ARG A 8 13.85 -1.89 -7.19
CA ARG A 8 12.79 -1.01 -7.75
C ARG A 8 11.39 -1.45 -7.34
N VAL A 9 11.11 -2.75 -7.29
CA VAL A 9 9.83 -3.30 -6.81
C VAL A 9 9.61 -2.91 -5.34
N TYR A 10 10.64 -3.08 -4.52
CA TYR A 10 10.61 -2.76 -3.09
C TYR A 10 10.26 -1.29 -2.84
N TYR A 11 10.97 -0.35 -3.46
CA TYR A 11 10.71 1.09 -3.28
C TYR A 11 9.39 1.54 -3.89
N MET A 12 9.01 1.00 -5.06
CA MET A 12 7.71 1.30 -5.67
C MET A 12 6.55 0.85 -4.77
N ARG A 13 6.68 -0.30 -4.10
CA ARG A 13 5.69 -0.79 -3.14
C ARG A 13 5.58 0.06 -1.89
N ILE A 14 6.68 0.63 -1.40
CA ILE A 14 6.64 1.65 -0.34
C ILE A 14 5.79 2.84 -0.79
N VAL A 15 6.09 3.41 -1.96
CA VAL A 15 5.39 4.58 -2.48
C VAL A 15 3.91 4.31 -2.70
N LEU A 16 3.56 3.18 -3.32
CA LEU A 16 2.16 2.80 -3.53
C LEU A 16 1.44 2.51 -2.21
N GLY A 17 2.13 1.92 -1.22
CA GLY A 17 1.59 1.71 0.12
C GLY A 17 1.19 3.04 0.76
N ILE A 18 2.08 4.03 0.73
CA ILE A 18 1.80 5.39 1.24
C ILE A 18 0.60 5.99 0.53
N ILE A 19 0.57 6.00 -0.80
CA ILE A 19 -0.54 6.57 -1.59
C ILE A 19 -1.86 5.90 -1.22
N ALA A 20 -1.89 4.57 -1.19
CA ALA A 20 -3.09 3.81 -0.86
C ALA A 20 -3.56 4.09 0.58
N GLY A 21 -2.64 4.18 1.53
CA GLY A 21 -2.95 4.49 2.93
C GLY A 21 -3.49 5.90 3.09
N THR A 22 -2.90 6.88 2.40
CA THR A 22 -3.40 8.25 2.36
C THR A 22 -4.83 8.30 1.81
N ILE A 23 -5.09 7.67 0.67
CA ILE A 23 -6.44 7.62 0.08
C ILE A 23 -7.43 6.96 1.05
N ALA A 24 -7.06 5.85 1.69
CA ALA A 24 -7.91 5.19 2.67
C ALA A 24 -8.21 6.08 3.88
N GLY A 25 -7.21 6.80 4.40
CA GLY A 25 -7.38 7.72 5.52
C GLY A 25 -8.34 8.89 5.22
N PHE A 26 -8.34 9.39 3.98
CA PHE A 26 -9.30 10.41 3.53
C PHE A 26 -10.70 9.85 3.24
N ALA A 27 -10.77 8.61 2.76
CA ALA A 27 -12.05 8.01 2.36
C ALA A 27 -12.92 7.60 3.57
N ILE A 28 -12.31 7.34 4.72
CA ILE A 28 -13.02 6.91 5.94
C ILE A 28 -13.41 8.14 6.75
N ALA A 29 -14.71 8.46 6.75
CA ALA A 29 -15.27 9.56 7.54
C ALA A 29 -15.54 9.14 9.00
N PRO A 30 -15.56 10.08 9.96
CA PRO A 30 -15.97 9.82 11.34
C PRO A 30 -17.41 9.31 11.40
N GLY A 31 -17.66 8.31 12.24
CA GLY A 31 -18.98 7.70 12.36
C GLY A 31 -19.34 6.71 11.26
N THR A 32 -18.40 6.40 10.34
CA THR A 32 -18.54 5.26 9.43
C THR A 32 -18.60 3.98 10.25
N ASP A 33 -19.57 3.11 9.95
CA ASP A 33 -19.66 1.78 10.54
C ASP A 33 -18.34 1.01 10.40
N GLN A 34 -17.96 0.28 11.45
CA GLN A 34 -16.67 -0.42 11.51
C GLN A 34 -16.51 -1.41 10.35
N GLY A 35 -17.56 -2.15 10.00
CA GLY A 35 -17.53 -3.10 8.89
C GLY A 35 -17.30 -2.40 7.55
N THR A 36 -17.98 -1.27 7.35
CA THR A 36 -17.81 -0.45 6.14
C THR A 36 -16.41 0.16 6.04
N ALA A 37 -15.89 0.72 7.15
CA ALA A 37 -14.55 1.32 7.19
C ALA A 37 -13.46 0.29 6.90
N VAL A 38 -13.55 -0.90 7.50
CA VAL A 38 -12.63 -2.01 7.22
C VAL A 38 -12.74 -2.47 5.78
N GLY A 39 -13.97 -2.59 5.24
CA GLY A 39 -14.20 -2.96 3.85
C GLY A 39 -13.56 -1.97 2.86
N MET A 40 -13.69 -0.67 3.12
CA MET A 40 -13.07 0.37 2.30
C MET A 40 -11.54 0.33 2.38
N ALA A 41 -10.98 0.24 3.58
CA ALA A 41 -9.52 0.15 3.78
C ALA A 41 -8.93 -1.06 3.05
N LEU A 42 -9.53 -2.23 3.22
CA LEU A 42 -9.09 -3.46 2.55
C LEU A 42 -9.28 -3.38 1.04
N GLY A 43 -10.41 -2.85 0.56
CA GLY A 43 -10.67 -2.68 -0.87
C GLY A 43 -9.63 -1.80 -1.56
N ILE A 44 -9.28 -0.67 -0.95
CA ILE A 44 -8.25 0.25 -1.45
C ILE A 44 -6.87 -0.43 -1.41
N ALA A 45 -6.51 -1.05 -0.28
CA ALA A 45 -5.23 -1.74 -0.14
C ALA A 45 -5.05 -2.86 -1.19
N ILE A 46 -6.08 -3.68 -1.41
CA ILE A 46 -6.06 -4.76 -2.41
C ILE A 46 -5.94 -4.18 -3.83
N ALA A 47 -6.73 -3.16 -4.18
CA ALA A 47 -6.67 -2.54 -5.50
C ALA A 47 -5.26 -2.00 -5.82
N PHE A 48 -4.67 -1.25 -4.89
CA PHE A 48 -3.32 -0.73 -5.06
C PHE A 48 -2.25 -1.82 -5.01
N PHE A 49 -2.44 -2.86 -4.22
CA PHE A 49 -1.53 -4.01 -4.21
C PHE A 49 -1.51 -4.72 -5.56
N LEU A 50 -2.67 -4.94 -6.19
CA LEU A 50 -2.75 -5.53 -7.52
C LEU A 50 -2.05 -4.66 -8.58
N ILE A 51 -2.23 -3.34 -8.53
CA ILE A 51 -1.50 -2.38 -9.37
C ILE A 51 0.02 -2.54 -9.14
N SER A 52 0.45 -2.63 -7.88
CA SER A 52 1.86 -2.84 -7.54
C SER A 52 2.43 -4.14 -8.12
N VAL A 53 1.65 -5.22 -8.16
CA VAL A 53 2.07 -6.51 -8.72
C VAL A 53 2.26 -6.39 -10.23
N VAL A 54 1.35 -5.70 -10.92
CA VAL A 54 1.47 -5.47 -12.37
C VAL A 54 2.73 -4.66 -12.68
N ILE A 55 2.94 -3.54 -12.00
CA ILE A 55 4.12 -2.68 -12.19
C ILE A 55 5.40 -3.45 -11.83
N GLY A 56 5.38 -4.21 -10.73
CA GLY A 56 6.54 -4.98 -10.31
C GLY A 56 6.94 -6.06 -11.32
N ARG A 57 5.96 -6.73 -11.94
CA ARG A 57 6.20 -7.66 -13.05
C ARG A 57 6.78 -6.95 -14.29
N MET A 58 6.39 -5.70 -14.55
CA MET A 58 6.98 -4.90 -15.63
C MET A 58 8.47 -4.61 -15.37
N PHE A 59 8.88 -4.30 -14.13
CA PHE A 59 10.28 -4.09 -13.79
C PHE A 59 11.13 -5.36 -13.89
N ALA A 60 10.55 -6.51 -13.59
CA ALA A 60 11.22 -7.81 -13.72
C ALA A 60 11.18 -8.39 -15.14
N LYS A 61 10.51 -7.73 -16.10
CA LYS A 61 10.45 -8.20 -17.49
C LYS A 61 11.85 -8.26 -18.09
N GLY A 62 12.22 -9.40 -18.67
CA GLY A 62 13.57 -9.63 -19.23
C GLY A 62 14.60 -10.16 -18.22
N GLN A 63 14.24 -10.29 -16.94
CA GLN A 63 15.08 -10.93 -15.92
C GLN A 63 14.86 -12.45 -15.87
N PRO A 64 15.75 -13.23 -15.23
CA PRO A 64 15.54 -14.67 -15.00
C PRO A 64 14.19 -14.98 -14.34
N LYS A 65 13.63 -16.16 -14.63
CA LYS A 65 12.31 -16.58 -14.10
C LYS A 65 12.20 -16.50 -12.58
N GLU A 66 13.30 -16.72 -11.85
CA GLU A 66 13.37 -16.60 -10.39
C GLU A 66 13.09 -15.17 -9.91
N VAL A 67 13.64 -14.17 -10.61
CA VAL A 67 13.45 -12.74 -10.31
C VAL A 67 12.02 -12.32 -10.62
N GLN A 68 11.47 -12.79 -11.75
CA GLN A 68 10.08 -12.54 -12.12
C GLN A 68 9.08 -13.11 -11.09
N LYS A 69 9.36 -14.31 -10.56
CA LYS A 69 8.57 -14.90 -9.46
C LYS A 69 8.70 -14.06 -8.19
N LYS A 70 9.92 -13.67 -7.81
CA LYS A 70 10.21 -12.82 -6.64
C LYS A 70 9.49 -11.48 -6.71
N ALA A 71 9.44 -10.83 -7.87
CA ALA A 71 8.75 -9.55 -8.05
C ALA A 71 7.25 -9.59 -7.70
N GLY A 72 6.63 -10.76 -7.67
CA GLY A 72 5.26 -10.94 -7.21
C GLY A 72 5.08 -10.71 -5.70
N TYR A 73 6.05 -11.10 -4.89
CA TYR A 73 5.93 -11.10 -3.42
C TYR A 73 6.99 -10.25 -2.69
N ASP A 74 8.03 -9.81 -3.39
CA ASP A 74 9.08 -8.99 -2.81
C ASP A 74 8.57 -7.58 -2.48
N GLY A 75 8.77 -7.11 -1.25
CA GLY A 75 8.20 -5.83 -0.82
C GLY A 75 6.71 -5.84 -0.47
N ILE A 76 6.06 -7.01 -0.27
CA ILE A 76 4.69 -7.07 0.30
C ILE A 76 4.65 -6.41 1.68
N VAL A 77 5.58 -6.80 2.56
CA VAL A 77 5.64 -6.33 3.94
C VAL A 77 5.74 -4.81 4.03
N PRO A 78 6.68 -4.13 3.34
CA PRO A 78 6.74 -2.67 3.38
C PRO A 78 5.51 -2.00 2.75
N PHE A 79 4.87 -2.58 1.73
CA PHE A 79 3.59 -2.05 1.20
C PHE A 79 2.52 -2.01 2.30
N ILE A 80 2.29 -3.15 2.97
CA ILE A 80 1.28 -3.27 4.02
C ILE A 80 1.59 -2.32 5.18
N PHE A 81 2.85 -2.32 5.64
CA PHE A 81 3.28 -1.48 6.75
C PHE A 81 3.06 0.01 6.44
N MET A 82 3.52 0.47 5.27
CA MET A 82 3.38 1.87 4.87
C MET A 82 1.94 2.27 4.59
N ASN A 83 1.11 1.35 4.08
CA ASN A 83 -0.32 1.58 3.91
C ASN A 83 -1.02 1.84 5.25
N ILE A 84 -0.82 0.95 6.23
CA ILE A 84 -1.43 1.10 7.56
C ILE A 84 -0.90 2.37 8.24
N LEU A 85 0.41 2.60 8.20
CA LEU A 85 1.03 3.77 8.82
C LEU A 85 0.50 5.08 8.24
N ALA A 86 0.46 5.21 6.91
CA ALA A 86 -0.05 6.40 6.24
C ALA A 86 -1.54 6.62 6.52
N MET A 87 -2.34 5.55 6.51
CA MET A 87 -3.77 5.62 6.85
C MET A 87 -4.00 6.14 8.27
N VAL A 88 -3.29 5.59 9.26
CA VAL A 88 -3.39 6.01 10.67
C VAL A 88 -2.99 7.47 10.82
N ILE A 89 -1.87 7.88 10.22
CA ILE A 89 -1.40 9.28 10.28
C ILE A 89 -2.44 10.23 9.68
N VAL A 90 -2.93 9.93 8.47
CA VAL A 90 -3.88 10.80 7.76
C VAL A 90 -5.21 10.86 8.49
N TYR A 91 -5.76 9.71 8.88
CA TYR A 91 -7.02 9.65 9.62
C TYR A 91 -6.92 10.40 10.96
N THR A 92 -5.82 10.24 11.68
CA THR A 92 -5.60 10.96 12.94
C THR A 92 -5.48 12.46 12.69
N ALA A 93 -4.68 12.89 11.72
CA ALA A 93 -4.50 14.31 11.40
C ALA A 93 -5.82 15.00 11.01
N LEU A 94 -6.69 14.30 10.27
CA LEU A 94 -7.99 14.83 9.86
C LEU A 94 -9.00 14.95 11.01
N HIS A 95 -8.91 14.07 12.01
CA HIS A 95 -9.94 13.92 13.03
C HIS A 95 -9.48 14.24 14.46
N GLN A 96 -8.22 14.65 14.66
CA GLN A 96 -7.69 15.03 15.97
C GLN A 96 -8.51 16.17 16.62
N GLY A 97 -9.04 17.10 15.82
CA GLY A 97 -9.91 18.19 16.30
C GLY A 97 -11.32 17.76 16.72
N SER A 98 -11.81 16.61 16.26
CA SER A 98 -13.10 16.04 16.70
C SER A 98 -12.99 15.14 17.94
N ILE A 99 -11.77 14.71 18.31
CA ILE A 99 -11.51 13.85 19.48
C ILE A 99 -11.27 14.68 20.75
N LEU A 100 -10.87 15.96 20.60
CA LEU A 100 -10.54 16.88 21.71
C LEU A 100 -11.67 17.84 22.11
N LYS A 101 -12.88 17.68 21.54
CA LYS A 101 -14.09 18.43 21.90
C LYS A 101 -15.07 17.52 22.63
#